data_AF-A0A182Q518-F1
#
_entry.id   AF-A0A182Q518-F1
#
_cell.length_a   1.000
_cell.length_b   1.000
_cell.length_c   1.000
_cell.angle_alpha   90.00
_cell.angle_beta   90.00
_cell.angle_gamma   90.00
#
_symmetry.space_group_name_H-M   'P 1'
#
loop_
_entity.id
_entity.type
_entity.pdbx_description
1 polymer ?
#
loop_
_entity_poly.entity_id
_entity_poly.type
_entity_poly.pdbx_seq_one_letter_code
_entity_poly.pdbx_strand_id
1 'polypeptide(L)'
;MMACCRSWQIFAGLLVLVAGPRGGDAAVSTGRAIADNALCPVARCETYAEINTLWTVPDPAFYLHCRPDPKGGWYLQQMPCAPGTLFSYRQQVCVRTDLWTGCDGTESDTSTENPLDPQCPLPTCITYKDINTLWKHERTDHFYQCRPRNGAWEPQEMPCAPGTLFSFRSQVCVRQELWQELPAEC
;
A
#
# COMPACT_ATOMS: atom_id res chain seq x y z
N MET A 1 -74.12 -32.70 0.06
CA MET A 1 -73.42 -33.61 -0.87
C MET A 1 -72.35 -34.38 -0.10
N MET A 2 -72.49 -35.71 -0.10
CA MET A 2 -71.47 -36.77 0.00
C MET A 2 -70.48 -36.82 1.19
N ALA A 3 -70.65 -37.89 1.97
CA ALA A 3 -69.61 -38.61 2.70
C ALA A 3 -68.69 -39.40 1.75
N CYS A 4 -67.43 -39.67 2.12
CA CYS A 4 -66.91 -41.03 2.40
C CYS A 4 -65.38 -41.03 2.68
N CYS A 5 -64.96 -41.79 3.71
CA CYS A 5 -63.58 -42.18 4.01
C CYS A 5 -63.06 -43.30 3.09
N ARG A 6 -61.73 -43.39 2.88
CA ARG A 6 -60.86 -44.60 2.74
C ARG A 6 -59.45 -44.16 2.29
N SER A 7 -58.42 -44.19 3.13
CA SER A 7 -57.53 -45.30 3.53
C SER A 7 -56.66 -45.93 2.42
N TRP A 8 -55.34 -45.78 2.63
CA TRP A 8 -54.16 -46.54 2.18
C TRP A 8 -53.92 -46.81 0.68
N GLN A 9 -52.76 -46.36 0.17
CA GLN A 9 -51.62 -47.23 -0.20
C GLN A 9 -50.37 -46.38 -0.49
N ILE A 10 -49.27 -46.77 0.16
CA ILE A 10 -47.91 -46.28 -0.08
C ILE A 10 -47.42 -46.97 -1.35
N PHE A 11 -47.06 -46.21 -2.38
CA PHE A 11 -46.22 -46.71 -3.47
C PHE A 11 -44.87 -46.02 -3.39
N ALA A 12 -43.93 -46.76 -2.83
CA ALA A 12 -42.51 -46.47 -2.93
C ALA A 12 -42.01 -46.92 -4.31
N GLY A 13 -41.13 -46.09 -4.91
CA GLY A 13 -40.10 -46.52 -5.84
C GLY A 13 -40.45 -46.47 -7.32
N LEU A 14 -39.93 -45.45 -8.01
CA LEU A 14 -38.88 -45.62 -9.03
C LEU A 14 -38.50 -44.22 -9.56
N LEU A 15 -37.49 -43.57 -8.97
CA LEU A 15 -36.86 -42.39 -9.60
C LEU A 15 -35.54 -42.85 -10.23
N VAL A 16 -35.56 -42.95 -11.56
CA VAL A 16 -34.39 -43.26 -12.39
C VAL A 16 -33.44 -42.06 -12.36
N LEU A 17 -32.16 -42.38 -12.13
CA LEU A 17 -31.00 -41.48 -12.15
C LEU A 17 -30.84 -40.78 -13.51
N VAL A 18 -30.60 -39.46 -13.48
CA VAL A 18 -29.78 -38.80 -14.50
C VAL A 18 -28.67 -38.04 -13.77
N ALA A 19 -27.52 -38.70 -13.64
CA ALA A 19 -26.26 -38.05 -13.30
C ALA A 19 -25.81 -37.25 -14.53
N GLY A 20 -26.24 -35.99 -14.62
CA GLY A 20 -25.66 -35.04 -15.56
C GLY A 20 -24.30 -34.57 -15.05
N PRO A 21 -23.28 -34.43 -15.91
CA PRO A 21 -22.01 -33.86 -15.50
C PRO A 21 -22.28 -32.40 -15.15
N ARG A 22 -22.15 -32.01 -13.87
CA ARG A 22 -21.93 -30.59 -13.56
C ARG A 22 -20.50 -30.29 -13.95
N GLY A 23 -20.33 -30.05 -15.25
CA GLY A 23 -19.19 -29.36 -15.80
C GLY A 23 -18.98 -28.08 -15.01
N GLY A 24 -17.72 -27.79 -14.72
CA GLY A 24 -17.34 -26.54 -14.13
C GLY A 24 -17.84 -25.40 -15.01
N ASP A 25 -18.82 -24.67 -14.50
CA ASP A 25 -19.01 -23.29 -14.87
C ASP A 25 -17.84 -22.53 -14.23
N ALA A 26 -16.70 -22.57 -14.92
CA ALA A 26 -15.71 -21.52 -14.82
C ALA A 26 -16.47 -20.24 -15.16
N ALA A 27 -16.85 -19.49 -14.13
CA ALA A 27 -17.38 -18.15 -14.29
C ALA A 27 -16.40 -17.39 -15.16
N VAL A 28 -16.80 -17.18 -16.40
CA VAL A 28 -16.13 -16.29 -17.35
C VAL A 28 -16.15 -14.91 -16.69
N SER A 29 -15.01 -14.54 -16.10
CA SER A 29 -14.76 -13.20 -15.58
C SER A 29 -14.59 -12.26 -16.76
N THR A 30 -15.72 -11.83 -17.32
CA THR A 30 -15.80 -10.64 -18.16
C THR A 30 -16.37 -9.52 -17.32
N GLY A 31 -15.54 -8.56 -16.92
CA GLY A 31 -16.04 -7.25 -16.51
C GLY A 31 -15.23 -6.54 -15.44
N ARG A 32 -14.35 -5.64 -15.89
CA ARG A 32 -13.67 -4.57 -15.13
C ARG A 32 -12.77 -5.10 -14.01
N ALA A 33 -11.46 -4.88 -14.12
CA ALA A 33 -10.59 -4.91 -12.96
C ALA A 33 -11.17 -3.88 -11.97
N ILE A 34 -11.95 -4.36 -11.00
CA ILE A 34 -12.38 -3.53 -9.88
C ILE A 34 -11.09 -3.22 -9.16
N ALA A 35 -10.80 -1.93 -9.03
CA ALA A 35 -9.70 -1.49 -8.21
C ALA A 35 -9.98 -2.00 -6.79
N ASP A 36 -9.32 -3.08 -6.39
CA ASP A 36 -9.54 -3.80 -5.14
C ASP A 36 -8.23 -3.89 -4.37
N ASN A 37 -8.26 -3.45 -3.12
CA ASN A 37 -7.15 -3.48 -2.19
C ASN A 37 -7.21 -4.69 -1.24
N ALA A 38 -8.04 -5.70 -1.50
CA ALA A 38 -8.20 -6.87 -0.62
C ALA A 38 -6.89 -7.65 -0.34
N LEU A 39 -5.88 -7.52 -1.21
CA LEU A 39 -4.57 -8.15 -1.03
C LEU A 39 -3.56 -7.29 -0.27
N CYS A 40 -3.94 -6.11 0.19
CA CYS A 40 -3.06 -5.22 0.94
C CYS A 40 -2.97 -5.62 2.43
N PRO A 41 -1.90 -5.21 3.13
CA PRO A 41 -1.76 -5.44 4.56
C PRO A 41 -2.94 -4.91 5.39
N VAL A 42 -3.27 -5.63 6.47
CA VAL A 42 -4.36 -5.25 7.38
C VAL A 42 -3.95 -4.05 8.23
N ALA A 43 -4.86 -3.09 8.37
CA ALA A 43 -4.62 -1.84 9.09
C ALA A 43 -4.37 -2.03 10.59
N ARG A 44 -3.36 -1.33 11.12
CA ARG A 44 -2.95 -1.36 12.54
C ARG A 44 -2.50 0.03 12.99
N CYS A 45 -2.57 0.30 14.29
CA CYS A 45 -2.16 1.59 14.89
C CYS A 45 -1.42 1.35 16.23
N GLU A 46 -0.51 0.38 16.29
CA GLU A 46 0.20 0.03 17.54
C GLU A 46 1.58 0.67 17.60
N THR A 47 2.31 0.66 16.48
CA THR A 47 3.66 1.24 16.40
C THR A 47 3.65 2.63 15.79
N TYR A 48 4.70 3.41 16.04
CA TYR A 48 4.86 4.72 15.40
C TYR A 48 4.88 4.62 13.85
N ALA A 49 5.49 3.58 13.29
CA ALA A 49 5.49 3.36 11.84
C ALA A 49 4.06 3.11 11.32
N GLU A 50 3.31 2.25 11.99
CA GLU A 50 1.91 1.94 11.65
C GLU A 50 1.00 3.17 11.77
N ILE A 51 1.20 3.99 12.80
CA ILE A 51 0.45 5.23 13.04
C ILE A 51 0.62 6.24 11.90
N ASN A 52 1.82 6.30 11.30
CA ASN A 52 2.12 7.20 10.19
C ASN A 52 1.86 6.55 8.81
N THR A 53 1.28 5.36 8.77
CA THR A 53 0.90 4.67 7.54
C THR A 53 -0.57 4.94 7.23
N LEU A 54 -0.86 5.23 5.95
CA LEU A 54 -2.22 5.25 5.43
C LEU A 54 -2.58 3.85 4.94
N TRP A 55 -3.71 3.35 5.40
CA TRP A 55 -4.11 1.97 5.15
C TRP A 55 -5.25 1.89 4.15
N THR A 56 -5.31 0.79 3.43
CA THR A 56 -6.37 0.55 2.46
C THR A 56 -7.65 0.08 3.11
N VAL A 57 -8.76 0.34 2.43
CA VAL A 57 -10.00 -0.44 2.55
C VAL A 57 -10.34 -1.03 1.18
N PRO A 58 -11.23 -2.05 1.10
CA PRO A 58 -11.59 -2.66 -0.18
C PRO A 58 -12.10 -1.66 -1.23
N ASP A 59 -12.78 -0.59 -0.81
CA ASP A 59 -13.14 0.52 -1.69
C ASP A 59 -11.99 1.55 -1.78
N PRO A 60 -11.27 1.63 -2.92
CA PRO A 60 -10.13 2.52 -3.07
C PRO A 60 -10.51 4.00 -3.14
N ALA A 61 -11.81 4.37 -3.14
CA ALA A 61 -12.22 5.75 -2.95
C ALA A 61 -11.97 6.24 -1.50
N PHE A 62 -11.62 5.34 -0.59
CA PHE A 62 -11.36 5.63 0.81
C PHE A 62 -10.03 5.03 1.27
N TYR A 63 -9.54 5.52 2.41
CA TYR A 63 -8.40 4.99 3.12
C TYR A 63 -8.61 5.13 4.63
N LEU A 64 -7.81 4.45 5.44
CA LEU A 64 -7.80 4.62 6.89
C LEU A 64 -6.55 5.38 7.31
N HIS A 65 -6.71 6.22 8.33
CA HIS A 65 -5.62 6.95 8.97
C HIS A 65 -5.75 6.80 10.48
N CYS A 66 -4.65 6.49 11.15
CA CYS A 66 -4.62 6.47 12.60
C CYS A 66 -4.80 7.89 13.15
N ARG A 67 -5.75 8.07 14.07
CA ARG A 67 -5.99 9.33 14.78
C ARG A 67 -5.85 9.14 16.28
N PRO A 68 -5.36 10.16 17.00
CA PRO A 68 -5.28 10.07 18.46
C PRO A 68 -6.68 10.09 19.07
N ASP A 69 -6.94 9.17 20.00
CA ASP A 69 -8.16 9.18 20.81
C ASP A 69 -8.01 10.19 21.97
N PRO A 70 -9.05 11.00 22.30
CA PRO A 70 -9.01 11.94 23.42
C PRO A 70 -8.72 11.29 24.79
N LYS A 71 -9.02 10.00 24.96
CA LYS A 71 -8.77 9.22 26.19
C LYS A 71 -7.40 8.52 26.18
N GLY A 72 -6.61 8.75 25.14
CA GLY A 72 -5.32 8.10 24.91
C GLY A 72 -5.44 6.89 23.97
N GLY A 73 -4.35 6.62 23.25
CA GLY A 73 -4.31 5.59 22.21
C GLY A 73 -4.62 6.13 20.82
N TRP A 74 -4.78 5.21 19.86
CA TRP A 74 -5.00 5.51 18.45
C TRP A 74 -6.16 4.67 17.91
N TYR A 75 -6.94 5.24 17.00
CA TYR A 75 -8.00 4.53 16.30
C TYR A 75 -7.95 4.78 14.80
N LEU A 76 -8.41 3.81 14.01
CA LEU A 76 -8.51 3.93 12.56
C LEU A 76 -9.71 4.81 12.21
N GLN A 77 -9.45 5.92 11.54
CA GLN A 77 -10.49 6.77 10.96
C GLN A 77 -10.51 6.60 9.44
N GLN A 78 -11.69 6.29 8.88
CA GLN A 78 -11.86 6.28 7.44
C GLN A 78 -11.95 7.70 6.88
N MET A 79 -11.20 7.94 5.81
CA MET A 79 -11.08 9.22 5.12
C MET A 79 -11.38 9.03 3.63
N PRO A 80 -12.12 9.96 3.00
CA PRO A 80 -12.36 9.91 1.56
C PRO A 80 -11.17 10.47 0.77
N CYS A 81 -10.92 9.90 -0.41
CA CYS A 81 -10.13 10.56 -1.45
C CYS A 81 -10.95 11.65 -2.15
N ALA A 82 -10.27 12.53 -2.87
CA ALA A 82 -10.94 13.51 -3.73
C ALA A 82 -11.67 12.82 -4.89
N PRO A 83 -12.78 13.38 -5.42
CA PRO A 83 -13.48 12.81 -6.57
C PRO A 83 -12.54 12.57 -7.76
N GLY A 84 -12.62 11.37 -8.36
CA GLY A 84 -11.76 10.98 -9.49
C GLY A 84 -10.35 10.53 -9.10
N THR A 85 -10.07 10.39 -7.80
CA THR A 85 -8.81 9.81 -7.30
C THR A 85 -9.08 8.56 -6.46
N LEU A 86 -8.10 7.67 -6.42
CA LEU A 86 -8.14 6.40 -5.73
C LEU A 86 -6.90 6.26 -4.84
N PHE A 87 -7.07 5.77 -3.62
CA PHE A 87 -5.97 5.54 -2.70
C PHE A 87 -5.08 4.38 -3.16
N SER A 88 -3.80 4.66 -3.35
CA SER A 88 -2.77 3.64 -3.62
C SER A 88 -1.95 3.40 -2.36
N TYR A 89 -1.97 2.16 -1.84
CA TYR A 89 -1.15 1.78 -0.69
C TYR A 89 0.34 1.95 -0.97
N ARG A 90 0.80 1.54 -2.16
CA ARG A 90 2.20 1.70 -2.57
C ARG A 90 2.63 3.16 -2.45
N GLN A 91 1.87 4.06 -3.06
CA GLN A 91 2.23 5.48 -3.12
C GLN A 91 1.83 6.26 -1.85
N GLN A 92 1.16 5.62 -0.89
CA GLN A 92 0.66 6.22 0.34
C GLN A 92 -0.12 7.53 0.12
N VAL A 93 -0.87 7.62 -1.00
CA VAL A 93 -1.59 8.83 -1.41
C VAL A 93 -2.75 8.49 -2.36
N CYS A 94 -3.73 9.39 -2.45
CA CYS A 94 -4.77 9.34 -3.48
C CYS A 94 -4.18 9.79 -4.83
N VAL A 95 -4.22 8.90 -5.82
CA VAL A 95 -3.70 9.12 -7.17
C VAL A 95 -4.84 9.15 -8.18
N ARG A 96 -4.57 9.66 -9.38
CA ARG A 96 -5.55 9.55 -10.48
C ARG A 96 -5.78 8.08 -10.84
N THR A 97 -6.98 7.78 -11.33
CA THR A 97 -7.40 6.42 -11.68
C THR A 97 -6.49 5.72 -12.69
N ASP A 98 -5.86 6.46 -13.61
CA ASP A 98 -4.92 5.94 -14.60
C ASP A 98 -3.54 5.60 -14.05
N LEU A 99 -3.21 6.10 -12.85
CA LEU A 99 -1.95 5.84 -12.14
C LEU A 99 -2.14 4.88 -10.96
N TRP A 100 -3.37 4.39 -10.77
CA TRP A 100 -3.71 3.55 -9.63
C TRP A 100 -3.27 2.12 -9.85
N THR A 101 -2.59 1.57 -8.85
CA THR A 101 -2.21 0.16 -8.77
C THR A 101 -2.57 -0.35 -7.37
N GLY A 102 -3.27 -1.48 -7.32
CA GLY A 102 -3.58 -2.19 -6.08
C GLY A 102 -2.38 -2.99 -5.57
N CYS A 103 -2.56 -3.68 -4.44
CA CYS A 103 -1.54 -4.60 -3.96
C CYS A 103 -1.61 -5.93 -4.71
N ASP A 104 -0.46 -6.49 -5.06
CA ASP A 104 -0.32 -7.83 -5.65
C ASP A 104 -0.09 -8.92 -4.57
N GLY A 105 -0.17 -8.55 -3.29
CA GLY A 105 0.10 -9.44 -2.16
C GLY A 105 1.58 -9.71 -1.89
N THR A 106 2.50 -9.08 -2.64
CA THR A 106 3.96 -9.22 -2.48
C THR A 106 4.59 -8.09 -1.68
N GLU A 107 3.79 -7.22 -1.05
CA GLU A 107 4.20 -6.08 -0.21
C GLU A 107 4.87 -6.49 1.12
N SER A 108 5.58 -7.62 1.16
CA SER A 108 6.71 -7.80 2.07
C SER A 108 7.96 -7.29 1.37
N ASP A 109 8.41 -6.11 1.79
CA ASP A 109 9.78 -5.61 1.69
C ASP A 109 10.60 -6.19 0.54
N THR A 110 10.30 -5.80 -0.70
CA THR A 110 11.23 -6.01 -1.81
C THR A 110 11.72 -4.66 -2.32
N SER A 111 12.63 -4.07 -1.56
CA SER A 111 13.58 -3.09 -2.08
C SER A 111 14.43 -3.75 -3.15
N THR A 112 14.40 -3.23 -4.36
CA THR A 112 15.32 -3.62 -5.43
C THR A 112 16.73 -3.19 -5.02
N GLU A 113 17.53 -4.12 -4.51
CA GLU A 113 18.96 -3.93 -4.25
C GLU A 113 19.71 -3.80 -5.59
N ASN A 114 20.39 -2.67 -5.80
CA ASN A 114 21.42 -2.52 -6.82
C ASN A 114 22.78 -2.83 -6.17
N PRO A 115 23.76 -3.48 -6.84
CA PRO A 115 25.00 -3.98 -6.22
C PRO A 115 26.08 -2.91 -5.97
N LEU A 116 25.70 -1.65 -5.76
CA LEU A 116 26.64 -0.59 -5.39
C LEU A 116 26.37 -0.20 -3.94
N ASP A 117 27.16 -0.79 -3.05
CA ASP A 117 27.13 -0.65 -1.59
C ASP A 117 25.90 -1.31 -0.91
N PRO A 118 26.03 -2.55 -0.38
CA PRO A 118 24.95 -3.24 0.33
C PRO A 118 24.43 -2.49 1.57
N GLN A 119 25.11 -1.43 2.01
CA GLN A 119 24.69 -0.64 3.16
C GLN A 119 23.81 0.57 2.80
N CYS A 120 23.73 1.04 1.55
CA CYS A 120 23.02 2.27 1.21
C CYS A 120 21.92 2.04 0.16
N PRO A 121 20.66 1.80 0.57
CA PRO A 121 19.55 1.62 -0.38
C PRO A 121 19.32 2.89 -1.21
N LEU A 122 18.95 2.68 -2.48
CA LEU A 122 18.57 3.78 -3.39
C LEU A 122 17.27 4.47 -2.92
N PRO A 123 17.11 5.78 -3.19
CA PRO A 123 15.88 6.49 -2.89
C PRO A 123 14.73 5.93 -3.71
N THR A 124 13.75 5.30 -3.03
CA THR A 124 12.59 4.69 -3.67
C THR A 124 11.46 5.69 -3.91
N CYS A 125 11.34 6.76 -3.10
CA CYS A 125 10.29 7.79 -3.21
C CYS A 125 8.85 7.25 -3.33
N ILE A 126 8.59 6.05 -2.81
CA ILE A 126 7.29 5.38 -2.90
C ILE A 126 6.47 5.66 -1.63
N THR A 127 7.05 5.40 -0.46
CA THR A 127 6.35 5.57 0.81
C THR A 127 6.46 7.01 1.32
N TYR A 128 5.53 7.42 2.19
CA TYR A 128 5.64 8.72 2.87
C TYR A 128 6.96 8.85 3.65
N LYS A 129 7.44 7.76 4.26
CA LYS A 129 8.75 7.74 4.94
C LYS A 129 9.88 8.04 3.94
N ASP A 130 9.87 7.40 2.79
CA ASP A 130 10.90 7.60 1.77
C ASP A 130 10.86 9.01 1.20
N ILE A 131 9.66 9.55 1.00
CA ILE A 131 9.42 10.90 0.49
C ILE A 131 9.97 11.98 1.44
N ASN A 132 9.86 11.77 2.75
CA ASN A 132 10.31 12.72 3.77
C ASN A 132 11.76 12.47 4.23
N THR A 133 12.43 11.46 3.68
CA THR A 133 13.82 11.16 3.97
C THR A 133 14.71 11.85 2.94
N LEU A 134 15.76 12.53 3.40
CA LEU A 134 16.85 13.01 2.54
C LEU A 134 17.85 11.87 2.39
N TRP A 135 18.14 11.51 1.15
CA TRP A 135 18.96 10.35 0.84
C TRP A 135 20.37 10.78 0.46
N LYS A 136 21.34 9.93 0.78
CA LYS A 136 22.74 10.18 0.49
C LYS A 136 22.99 10.20 -1.02
N HIS A 137 23.81 11.14 -1.47
CA HIS A 137 24.34 11.17 -2.84
C HIS A 137 25.78 10.65 -2.85
N GLU A 138 26.29 10.23 -4.01
CA GLU A 138 27.70 9.86 -4.20
C GLU A 138 28.66 11.02 -3.89
N ARG A 139 28.15 12.25 -4.05
CA ARG A 139 28.86 13.49 -3.76
C ARG A 139 28.41 14.01 -2.41
N THR A 140 29.36 14.28 -1.51
CA THR A 140 29.06 14.69 -0.12
C THR A 140 28.47 16.10 -0.01
N ASP A 141 28.61 16.92 -1.05
CA ASP A 141 27.98 18.24 -1.18
C ASP A 141 26.59 18.18 -1.82
N HIS A 142 26.05 16.99 -2.07
CA HIS A 142 24.71 16.76 -2.64
C HIS A 142 23.93 15.74 -1.82
N PHE A 143 22.62 15.75 -2.00
CA PHE A 143 21.69 14.77 -1.47
C PHE A 143 20.53 14.57 -2.44
N TYR A 144 19.79 13.47 -2.31
CA TYR A 144 18.53 13.32 -3.02
C TYR A 144 17.36 13.70 -2.12
N GLN A 145 16.40 14.40 -2.69
CA GLN A 145 15.11 14.68 -2.09
C GLN A 145 14.01 14.24 -3.05
N CYS A 146 13.06 13.47 -2.55
CA CYS A 146 11.87 13.15 -3.34
C CYS A 146 11.07 14.43 -3.61
N ARG A 147 10.77 14.70 -4.87
CA ARG A 147 9.94 15.85 -5.28
C ARG A 147 8.85 15.41 -6.26
N PRO A 148 7.69 16.09 -6.26
CA PRO A 148 6.62 15.76 -7.18
C PRO A 148 7.00 16.17 -8.61
N ARG A 149 6.97 15.21 -9.54
CA ARG A 149 7.14 15.42 -10.98
C ARG A 149 6.04 14.65 -11.72
N ASN A 150 5.28 15.35 -12.57
CA ASN A 150 4.21 14.76 -13.39
C ASN A 150 3.17 13.92 -12.62
N GLY A 151 2.95 14.22 -11.33
CA GLY A 151 2.01 13.49 -10.48
C GLY A 151 2.59 12.26 -9.77
N ALA A 152 3.88 11.97 -9.93
CA ALA A 152 4.62 10.97 -9.16
C ALA A 152 5.72 11.63 -8.31
N TRP A 153 6.23 10.93 -7.30
CA TRP A 153 7.40 11.38 -6.53
C TRP A 153 8.66 10.74 -7.13
N GLU A 154 9.64 11.57 -7.46
CA GLU A 154 10.91 11.12 -8.02
C GLU A 154 12.08 11.68 -7.21
N PRO A 155 13.19 10.91 -7.06
CA PRO A 155 14.40 11.42 -6.44
C PRO A 155 14.97 12.56 -7.29
N GLN A 156 15.15 13.72 -6.67
CA GLN A 156 15.81 14.86 -7.28
C GLN A 156 17.10 15.16 -6.55
N GLU A 157 18.18 15.32 -7.31
CA GLU A 157 19.46 15.77 -6.78
C GLU A 157 19.38 17.24 -6.35
N MET A 158 19.86 17.50 -5.13
CA MET A 158 19.86 18.81 -4.49
C MET A 158 21.26 19.16 -4.00
N PRO A 159 21.78 20.36 -4.31
CA PRO A 159 23.06 20.80 -3.77
C PRO A 159 22.90 21.26 -2.31
N CYS A 160 23.92 20.97 -1.50
CA CYS A 160 24.13 21.66 -0.23
C CYS A 160 24.63 23.09 -0.46
N ALA A 161 24.52 23.94 0.57
CA ALA A 161 25.12 25.27 0.51
C ALA A 161 26.66 25.16 0.45
N PRO A 162 27.37 26.13 -0.17
CA PRO A 162 28.83 26.11 -0.23
C PRO A 162 29.46 25.96 1.16
N GLY A 163 30.42 25.04 1.29
CA GLY A 163 31.09 24.73 2.56
C GLY A 163 30.30 23.84 3.52
N THR A 164 29.18 23.27 3.08
CA THR A 164 28.39 22.30 3.84
C THR A 164 28.33 20.95 3.15
N LEU A 165 28.24 19.88 3.93
CA LEU A 165 28.19 18.49 3.48
C LEU A 165 26.94 17.82 4.06
N PHE A 166 26.31 16.96 3.28
CA PHE A 166 25.10 16.27 3.70
C PHE A 166 25.39 15.19 4.76
N SER A 167 24.70 15.26 5.90
CA SER A 167 24.72 14.24 6.95
C SER A 167 23.39 13.49 6.95
N PHE A 168 23.41 12.20 6.60
CA PHE A 168 22.21 11.36 6.60
C PHE A 168 21.66 11.20 8.02
N ARG A 169 22.52 10.99 9.03
CA ARG A 169 22.11 10.89 10.44
C ARG A 169 21.40 12.15 10.94
N SER A 170 21.86 13.32 10.50
CA SER A 170 21.27 14.61 10.90
C SER A 170 20.14 15.06 9.98
N GLN A 171 19.91 14.35 8.87
CA GLN A 171 18.94 14.70 7.82
C GLN A 171 19.08 16.16 7.37
N VAL A 172 20.32 16.67 7.26
CA VAL A 172 20.60 18.07 6.91
C VAL A 172 22.04 18.24 6.42
N CYS A 173 22.29 19.29 5.63
CA CYS A 173 23.64 19.75 5.33
C CYS A 173 24.26 20.42 6.58
N VAL A 174 25.42 19.92 7.01
CA VAL A 174 26.17 20.44 8.15
C VAL A 174 27.49 21.06 7.66
N ARG A 175 28.10 21.93 8.46
CA ARG A 175 29.44 22.45 8.16
C ARG A 175 30.46 21.31 8.12
N GLN A 176 31.47 21.43 7.27
CA GLN A 176 32.52 20.40 7.10
C GLN A 176 33.14 19.96 8.44
N GLU A 177 33.38 20.90 9.36
CA GLU A 177 33.96 20.63 10.69
C GLU A 177 33.08 19.76 11.59
N LEU A 178 31.77 19.74 11.35
CA LEU A 178 30.77 18.99 12.10
C LEU A 178 30.34 17.72 11.36
N TRP A 179 30.83 17.52 10.15
CA TRP A 179 30.50 16.36 9.34
C TRP A 179 31.32 15.18 9.83
N GLN A 180 30.62 14.18 10.38
CA GLN A 180 31.25 12.96 10.85
C GLN A 180 31.20 11.92 9.73
N GLU A 181 32.37 11.49 9.30
CA GLU A 181 32.55 10.37 8.37
C GLU A 181 32.35 9.08 9.18
N LEU A 182 31.10 8.78 9.53
CA LEU A 182 30.76 7.50 10.15
C LEU A 182 30.83 6.40 9.08
N PRO A 183 31.29 5.19 9.42
CA PRO A 183 31.31 4.08 8.48
C PRO A 183 29.88 3.77 8.04
N ALA A 184 29.59 4.00 6.76
CA ALA A 184 28.45 3.50 5.97
C ALA A 184 27.12 3.22 6.70
N GLU A 185 26.71 4.02 7.67
CA GLU A 185 25.36 3.98 8.23
C GLU A 185 24.49 4.95 7.40
N CYS A 186 24.25 4.54 6.16
CA CYS A 186 22.92 4.68 5.59
C CYS A 186 22.07 3.53 6.18
#